data_AF-A0A3B9IT80-F1
#
_entry.id   AF-A0A3B9IT80-F1
#
_cell.length_a   1.000
_cell.length_b   1.000
_cell.length_c   1.000
_cell.angle_alpha   90.00
_cell.angle_beta   90.00
_cell.angle_gamma   90.00
#
_symmetry.space_group_name_H-M   'P 1'
#
loop_
_entity.id
_entity.type
_entity.pdbx_description
1 polymer ?
#
loop_
_entity_poly.entity_id
_entity_poly.type
_entity_poly.pdbx_seq_one_letter_code
_entity_poly.pdbx_strand_id
1 'polypeptide(L)'
;MRKELIGLDHLMISTPDLPAIRACYLRLGFSVTPWRTNEPMGGGKTGGRGGNHLVLFRPTDDRMTNFLEFAYADPAHAVPYMRDLLGRRPALAMIVHAATDLPALDQAWQAAGFPACMYYELDTDYRDPEDGTVDRIHFRVLVPDAPRGPLAFNACEV
;
A
#
# COMPACT_ATOMS: atom_id res chain seq x y z
N MET A 1 2.33 -27.58 6.64
CA MET A 1 1.53 -26.42 6.21
C MET A 1 2.39 -25.59 5.30
N ARG A 2 2.02 -25.41 4.02
CA ARG A 2 2.53 -24.24 3.30
C ARG A 2 1.94 -23.04 4.03
N LYS A 3 2.75 -22.04 4.32
CA LYS A 3 2.23 -20.79 4.87
C LYS A 3 1.88 -19.95 3.65
N GLU A 4 0.59 -19.80 3.36
CA GLU A 4 0.10 -18.96 2.27
C GLU A 4 0.52 -17.50 2.50
N LEU A 5 0.66 -17.09 3.76
CA LEU A 5 1.34 -15.87 4.19
C LEU A 5 2.82 -16.14 4.44
N ILE A 6 3.69 -15.46 3.68
CA ILE A 6 5.14 -15.66 3.79
C ILE A 6 5.85 -14.54 4.56
N GLY A 7 5.19 -13.39 4.79
CA GLY A 7 5.78 -12.30 5.54
C GLY A 7 4.93 -11.03 5.60
N LEU A 8 5.58 -9.95 6.05
CA LEU A 8 5.07 -8.59 5.87
C LEU A 8 5.55 -8.10 4.51
N ASP A 9 4.67 -7.48 3.72
CA ASP A 9 5.07 -6.78 2.50
C ASP A 9 5.42 -5.33 2.83
N HIS A 10 4.46 -4.56 3.35
CA HIS A 10 4.72 -3.17 3.74
C HIS A 10 3.81 -2.68 4.85
N LEU A 11 4.20 -1.53 5.41
CA LEU A 11 3.37 -0.77 6.35
C LEU A 11 2.94 0.53 5.68
N MET A 12 1.64 0.80 5.69
CA MET A 12 1.09 2.06 5.18
C MET A 12 0.89 3.04 6.34
N ILE A 13 1.47 4.23 6.19
CA ILE A 13 1.52 5.27 7.22
C ILE A 13 0.92 6.54 6.63
N SER A 14 -0.18 7.00 7.22
CA SER A 14 -0.77 8.29 6.84
C SER A 14 0.15 9.43 7.29
N THR A 15 0.37 10.39 6.41
CA THR A 15 1.02 11.67 6.74
C THR A 15 0.52 12.78 5.82
N PRO A 16 0.24 14.00 6.33
CA PRO A 16 -0.12 15.14 5.49
C PRO A 16 1.11 15.81 4.85
N ASP A 17 2.33 15.52 5.32
CA ASP A 17 3.56 16.17 4.86
C ASP A 17 4.53 15.13 4.28
N LEU A 18 4.21 14.66 3.07
CA LEU A 18 5.05 13.74 2.30
C LEU A 18 6.45 14.31 2.02
N PRO A 19 6.62 15.59 1.61
CA PRO A 19 7.95 16.15 1.36
C PRO A 19 8.85 16.16 2.60
N ALA A 20 8.33 16.51 3.77
CA ALA A 20 9.12 16.50 5.00
C ALA A 20 9.57 15.08 5.37
N ILE A 21 8.69 14.08 5.21
CA ILE A 21 9.03 12.69 5.47
C ILE A 21 10.10 12.18 4.50
N ARG A 22 9.97 12.47 3.20
CA ARG A 22 11.00 12.10 2.22
C ARG A 22 12.35 12.71 2.58
N ALA A 23 12.39 14.00 2.90
CA ALA A 23 13.62 14.67 3.30
C ALA A 23 14.25 14.07 4.57
N CYS A 24 13.43 13.65 5.53
CA CYS A 24 13.89 12.99 6.75
C CYS A 24 14.58 11.65 6.44
N TYR A 25 13.92 10.76 5.68
CA TYR A 25 14.46 9.44 5.36
C TYR A 25 15.69 9.51 4.45
N LEU A 26 15.73 10.43 3.48
CA LEU A 26 16.91 10.67 2.66
C LEU A 26 18.11 11.09 3.52
N ARG A 27 17.92 11.96 4.52
CA ARG A 27 18.98 12.35 5.47
C ARG A 27 19.48 11.19 6.34
N LEU A 28 18.63 10.20 6.61
CA LEU A 28 18.99 8.99 7.33
C LEU A 28 19.68 7.94 6.44
N GLY A 29 19.83 8.22 5.13
CA GLY A 29 20.52 7.34 4.18
C GLY A 29 19.63 6.27 3.55
N PHE A 30 18.31 6.38 3.68
CA PHE A 30 17.38 5.47 3.00
C PHE A 30 17.19 5.86 1.53
N SER A 31 16.91 4.85 0.70
CA SER A 31 16.35 5.05 -0.63
C SER A 31 14.85 5.36 -0.51
N VAL A 32 14.43 6.48 -1.09
CA VAL A 32 13.03 6.92 -1.08
C VAL A 32 12.59 7.21 -2.50
N THR A 33 11.44 6.67 -2.91
CA THR A 33 10.91 6.90 -4.26
C THR A 33 10.51 8.37 -4.46
N PRO A 34 10.44 8.84 -5.71
CA PRO A 34 9.74 10.08 -6.05
C PRO A 34 8.30 10.08 -5.57
N TRP A 35 7.67 11.26 -5.61
CA TRP A 35 6.26 11.37 -5.31
C TRP A 35 5.48 10.64 -6.40
N ARG A 36 4.61 9.70 -6.00
CA ARG A 36 3.67 9.07 -6.92
C ARG A 36 2.24 9.47 -6.59
N THR A 37 1.61 10.20 -7.52
CA THR A 37 0.17 10.44 -7.45
C THR A 37 -0.58 9.20 -7.90
N ASN A 38 -1.71 8.87 -7.28
CA ASN A 38 -2.51 7.72 -7.67
C ASN A 38 -4.01 7.94 -7.45
N GLU A 39 -4.82 7.32 -8.30
CA GLU A 39 -6.28 7.50 -8.33
C GLU A 39 -6.99 7.11 -7.03
N PRO A 40 -6.69 6.00 -6.33
CA PRO A 40 -7.43 5.67 -5.11
C PRO A 40 -7.21 6.72 -4.01
N MET A 41 -6.02 7.32 -3.92
CA MET A 41 -5.74 8.39 -2.95
C MET A 41 -6.23 9.77 -3.39
N GLY A 42 -6.81 9.89 -4.58
CA GLY A 42 -7.27 11.18 -5.11
C GLY A 42 -6.18 11.99 -5.79
N GLY A 43 -5.22 11.33 -6.44
CA GLY A 43 -4.29 11.92 -7.40
C GLY A 43 -4.47 11.34 -8.82
N GLY A 44 -3.52 11.60 -9.71
CA GLY A 44 -3.59 11.14 -11.11
C GLY A 44 -4.73 11.84 -11.85
N LYS A 45 -5.65 11.07 -12.46
CA LYS A 45 -6.74 11.60 -13.30
C LYS A 45 -7.81 12.36 -12.52
N THR A 46 -7.85 12.22 -11.19
CA THR A 46 -8.83 12.93 -10.36
C THR A 46 -8.46 14.42 -10.17
N GLY A 47 -7.23 14.82 -10.53
CA GLY A 47 -6.75 16.21 -10.43
C GLY A 47 -6.37 16.67 -9.03
N GLY A 48 -6.54 15.81 -8.02
CA GLY A 48 -6.13 16.10 -6.64
C GLY A 48 -4.66 15.78 -6.37
N ARG A 49 -4.27 15.92 -5.10
CA ARG A 49 -2.90 15.71 -4.62
C ARG A 49 -2.72 14.40 -3.86
N GLY A 50 -3.57 13.41 -4.06
CA GLY A 50 -3.40 12.10 -3.44
C GLY A 50 -2.14 11.37 -3.93
N GLY A 51 -1.39 10.74 -3.04
CA GLY A 51 -0.18 10.02 -3.43
C GLY A 51 0.66 9.50 -2.27
N ASN A 52 1.85 8.98 -2.62
CA ASN A 52 2.74 8.34 -1.67
C ASN A 52 4.25 8.54 -1.99
N HIS A 53 5.07 8.27 -0.98
CA HIS A 53 6.50 7.95 -1.08
C HIS A 53 6.74 6.58 -0.47
N LEU A 54 7.62 5.78 -1.09
CA LEU A 54 8.05 4.50 -0.54
C LEU A 54 9.47 4.63 0.00
N VAL A 55 9.67 4.25 1.25
CA VAL A 55 11.00 4.04 1.85
C VAL A 55 11.35 2.57 1.66
N LEU A 56 12.36 2.30 0.83
CA LEU A 56 12.70 0.95 0.40
C LEU A 56 13.66 0.28 1.39
N PHE A 57 13.39 -0.98 1.71
CA PHE A 57 14.33 -1.83 2.44
C PHE A 57 14.96 -2.86 1.50
N ARG A 58 16.07 -3.45 1.96
CA ARG A 58 16.56 -4.69 1.35
C ARG A 58 15.73 -5.85 1.89
N PRO A 59 15.00 -6.58 1.05
CA PRO A 59 14.19 -7.70 1.51
C PRO A 59 15.07 -8.85 2.00
N THR A 60 14.52 -9.66 2.90
CA THR A 60 15.18 -10.89 3.41
C THR A 60 14.84 -12.14 2.60
N ASP A 61 13.84 -12.04 1.72
CA ASP A 61 13.38 -13.04 0.77
C ASP A 61 13.18 -12.35 -0.57
N ASP A 62 13.73 -12.91 -1.65
CA ASP A 62 13.73 -12.29 -2.98
C ASP A 62 12.32 -12.16 -3.59
N ARG A 63 11.31 -12.81 -2.99
CA ARG A 63 9.90 -12.65 -3.37
C ARG A 63 9.27 -11.40 -2.75
N MET A 64 9.86 -10.82 -1.72
CA MET A 64 9.27 -9.67 -1.01
C MET A 64 9.94 -8.36 -1.44
N THR A 65 9.20 -7.26 -1.41
CA THR A 65 9.77 -5.93 -1.72
C THR A 65 10.13 -5.15 -0.45
N ASN A 66 9.40 -5.33 0.65
CA ASN A 66 9.64 -4.71 1.96
C ASN A 66 9.86 -3.19 1.91
N PHE A 67 8.81 -2.42 2.24
CA PHE A 67 8.90 -0.96 2.29
C PHE A 67 8.02 -0.34 3.38
N LEU A 68 8.27 0.93 3.70
CA LEU A 68 7.28 1.79 4.33
C LEU A 68 6.61 2.63 3.25
N GLU A 69 5.29 2.62 3.21
CA GLU A 69 4.50 3.51 2.35
C GLU A 69 4.00 4.68 3.17
N PHE A 70 4.55 5.86 2.95
CA PHE A 70 3.99 7.09 3.47
C PHE A 70 3.00 7.65 2.47
N ALA A 71 1.75 7.83 2.89
CA ALA A 71 0.66 8.15 1.99
C ALA A 71 -0.22 9.29 2.49
N TYR A 72 -0.78 10.01 1.53
CA TYR A 72 -1.75 11.08 1.73
C TYR A 72 -2.94 10.86 0.80
N ALA A 73 -4.15 10.84 1.35
CA ALA A 73 -5.38 10.90 0.57
C ALA A 73 -5.90 12.34 0.52
N ASP A 74 -6.11 12.87 -0.68
CA ASP A 74 -6.76 14.16 -0.89
C ASP A 74 -8.27 14.02 -0.60
N PRO A 75 -8.81 14.62 0.48
CA PRO A 75 -10.17 14.33 0.90
C PRO A 75 -11.26 14.69 -0.12
N ALA A 76 -11.01 15.64 -1.02
CA ALA A 76 -11.98 16.04 -2.02
C ALA A 76 -12.00 15.12 -3.24
N HIS A 77 -10.90 14.39 -3.48
CA HIS A 77 -10.70 13.62 -4.71
C HIS A 77 -10.53 12.11 -4.47
N ALA A 78 -10.20 11.69 -3.24
CA ALA A 78 -9.96 10.30 -2.88
C ALA A 78 -11.25 9.48 -2.83
N VAL A 79 -11.12 8.18 -3.14
CA VAL A 79 -12.22 7.23 -2.93
C VAL A 79 -12.55 7.13 -1.44
N PRO A 80 -13.82 6.88 -1.05
CA PRO A 80 -14.27 6.98 0.34
C PRO A 80 -13.41 6.20 1.34
N TYR A 81 -13.07 4.95 1.00
CA TYR A 81 -12.24 4.11 1.87
C TYR A 81 -10.84 4.72 2.14
N MET A 82 -10.16 5.21 1.09
CA MET A 82 -8.82 5.80 1.25
C MET A 82 -8.87 7.11 2.00
N ARG A 83 -9.93 7.89 1.83
CA ARG A 83 -10.19 9.10 2.61
C ARG A 83 -10.35 8.78 4.09
N ASP A 84 -11.08 7.73 4.44
CA ASP A 84 -11.29 7.34 5.83
C ASP A 84 -10.02 6.76 6.47
N LEU A 85 -9.25 6.01 5.69
CA LEU A 85 -8.01 5.36 6.09
C LEU A 85 -6.87 6.37 6.28
N LEU A 86 -6.69 7.29 5.33
CA LEU A 86 -5.52 8.17 5.24
C LEU A 86 -5.80 9.65 5.52
N GLY A 87 -7.06 10.09 5.46
CA GLY A 87 -7.46 11.48 5.69
C GLY A 87 -7.46 11.91 7.17
N ARG A 88 -6.99 11.05 8.07
CA ARG A 88 -6.91 11.30 9.52
C ARG A 88 -5.53 11.85 9.91
N ARG A 89 -5.28 11.96 11.22
CA ARG A 89 -3.97 12.34 11.79
C ARG A 89 -2.88 11.32 11.38
N PRO A 90 -1.60 11.72 11.41
CA PRO A 90 -0.49 10.81 11.14
C PRO A 90 -0.56 9.55 12.01
N ALA A 91 -0.58 8.38 11.37
CA ALA A 91 -0.73 7.10 12.04
C ALA A 91 -0.32 5.92 11.13
N LEU A 92 0.03 4.79 11.74
CA LEU A 92 0.01 3.51 11.04
C LEU A 92 -1.43 3.22 10.63
N ALA A 93 -1.68 3.21 9.33
CA ALA A 93 -3.01 3.07 8.75
C ALA A 93 -3.33 1.60 8.42
N MET A 94 -2.36 0.88 7.86
CA MET A 94 -2.56 -0.48 7.38
C MET A 94 -1.29 -1.32 7.44
N ILE A 95 -1.48 -2.62 7.65
CA ILE A 95 -0.44 -3.64 7.51
C ILE A 95 -0.74 -4.47 6.26
N VAL A 96 0.23 -4.64 5.37
CA VAL A 96 0.07 -5.51 4.20
C VAL A 96 0.98 -6.73 4.34
N HIS A 97 0.40 -7.91 4.17
CA HIS A 97 1.10 -9.19 4.23
C HIS A 97 1.43 -9.69 2.83
N ALA A 98 2.60 -10.32 2.68
CA ALA A 98 2.97 -11.01 1.45
C ALA A 98 2.36 -12.42 1.43
N ALA A 99 1.71 -12.77 0.32
CA ALA A 99 1.07 -14.05 0.12
C ALA A 99 1.46 -14.69 -1.22
N THR A 100 1.53 -16.02 -1.27
CA THR A 100 1.88 -16.73 -2.52
C THR A 100 0.67 -17.20 -3.33
N ASP A 101 -0.52 -17.17 -2.74
CA ASP A 101 -1.76 -17.63 -3.35
C ASP A 101 -2.94 -16.97 -2.61
N LEU A 102 -3.49 -15.88 -3.16
CA LEU A 102 -4.59 -15.15 -2.54
C LEU A 102 -5.91 -15.96 -2.52
N PRO A 103 -6.30 -16.69 -3.59
CA PRO A 103 -7.47 -17.57 -3.53
C PRO A 103 -7.39 -18.63 -2.42
N ALA A 104 -6.24 -19.30 -2.27
CA ALA A 104 -6.05 -20.29 -1.21
C ALA A 104 -6.06 -19.63 0.18
N LEU A 105 -5.48 -18.44 0.31
CA LEU A 105 -5.50 -17.66 1.55
C LEU A 105 -6.93 -17.28 1.95
N ASP A 106 -7.74 -16.78 1.02
CA ASP A 106 -9.14 -16.42 1.28
C ASP A 106 -9.96 -17.63 1.71
N GLN A 107 -9.79 -18.79 1.05
CA GLN A 107 -10.43 -20.03 1.47
C GLN A 107 -10.01 -20.46 2.90
N ALA A 108 -8.73 -20.31 3.24
CA ALA A 108 -8.23 -20.62 4.57
C ALA A 108 -8.82 -19.67 5.64
N TRP A 109 -8.92 -18.37 5.35
CA TRP A 109 -9.57 -17.40 6.22
C TRP A 109 -11.06 -17.69 6.40
N GLN A 110 -11.77 -18.02 5.32
CA GLN A 110 -13.18 -18.41 5.37
C GLN A 110 -13.39 -19.68 6.20
N ALA A 111 -12.54 -20.69 6.05
CA ALA A 111 -12.56 -21.89 6.87
C ALA A 111 -12.30 -21.60 8.37
N ALA A 112 -11.59 -20.52 8.67
CA ALA A 112 -11.37 -20.02 10.03
C ALA A 112 -12.50 -19.09 10.53
N GLY A 113 -13.55 -18.88 9.75
CA GLY A 113 -14.72 -18.07 10.13
C GLY A 113 -14.64 -16.58 9.76
N PHE A 114 -13.65 -16.16 8.96
CA PHE A 114 -13.67 -14.82 8.38
C PHE A 114 -14.66 -14.73 7.21
N PRO A 115 -15.29 -13.55 7.00
CA PRO A 115 -16.06 -13.31 5.78
C PRO A 115 -15.19 -13.43 4.54
N ALA A 116 -15.82 -13.73 3.40
CA ALA A 116 -15.14 -13.65 2.10
C ALA A 116 -14.57 -12.26 1.88
N CYS A 117 -13.31 -12.18 1.46
CA CYS A 117 -12.62 -10.92 1.22
C CYS A 117 -12.89 -10.39 -0.19
N MET A 118 -12.66 -9.09 -0.38
CA MET A 118 -12.67 -8.45 -1.68
C MET A 118 -11.32 -8.65 -2.36
N TYR A 119 -11.34 -8.92 -3.66
CA TYR A 119 -10.15 -9.05 -4.48
C TYR A 119 -10.00 -7.83 -5.39
N TYR A 120 -8.83 -7.19 -5.35
CA TYR A 120 -8.49 -6.05 -6.18
C TYR A 120 -7.25 -6.36 -7.00
N GLU A 121 -7.27 -5.96 -8.25
CA GLU A 121 -6.12 -6.02 -9.14
C GLU A 121 -5.85 -4.61 -9.67
N LEU A 122 -4.60 -4.17 -9.54
CA LEU A 122 -4.12 -2.94 -10.13
C LEU A 122 -3.05 -3.30 -11.14
N ASP A 123 -3.21 -2.81 -12.37
CA ASP A 123 -2.23 -2.93 -13.44
C ASP A 123 -2.14 -1.56 -14.14
N THR A 124 -1.03 -0.86 -13.93
CA THR A 124 -0.91 0.52 -14.41
C THR A 124 0.53 0.91 -14.70
N ASP A 125 0.72 1.73 -15.74
CA ASP A 125 1.99 2.38 -15.99
C ASP A 125 2.17 3.56 -15.03
N TYR A 126 3.31 3.59 -14.36
CA TYR A 126 3.79 4.73 -13.59
C TYR A 126 4.92 5.40 -14.37
N ARG A 127 4.74 6.70 -14.63
CA ARG A 127 5.82 7.53 -15.15
C ARG A 127 6.48 8.26 -13.99
N ASP A 128 7.76 7.96 -13.78
CA ASP A 128 8.60 8.67 -12.82
C ASP A 128 8.68 10.16 -13.22
N PRO A 129 8.27 11.09 -12.35
CA PRO A 129 8.28 12.51 -12.66
C PRO A 129 9.70 13.12 -12.60
N GLU A 130 10.68 12.45 -12.00
CA GLU A 130 12.05 12.96 -11.83
C GLU A 130 12.93 12.66 -13.06
N ASP A 131 12.84 11.44 -13.62
CA ASP A 131 13.67 11.01 -14.75
C ASP A 131 12.89 10.58 -16.01
N GLY A 132 11.56 10.49 -15.91
CA GLY A 132 10.68 10.12 -17.02
C GLY A 132 10.58 8.62 -17.30
N THR A 133 11.25 7.77 -16.50
CA THR A 133 11.17 6.31 -16.56
C THR A 133 9.72 5.85 -16.47
N VAL A 134 9.37 4.77 -17.16
CA VAL A 134 8.02 4.19 -17.09
C VAL A 134 8.11 2.78 -16.53
N ASP A 135 7.56 2.60 -15.33
CA ASP A 135 7.44 1.32 -14.66
C ASP A 135 6.02 0.78 -14.77
N ARG A 136 5.86 -0.48 -15.17
CA ARG A 136 4.57 -1.15 -15.06
C ARG A 136 4.41 -1.69 -13.65
N ILE A 137 3.36 -1.24 -12.97
CA ILE A 137 3.04 -1.64 -11.60
C ILE A 137 1.82 -2.52 -11.65
N HIS A 138 2.04 -3.80 -11.36
CA HIS A 138 1.00 -4.82 -11.27
C HIS A 138 1.00 -5.43 -9.87
N PHE A 139 -0.15 -5.42 -9.20
CA PHE A 139 -0.32 -6.13 -7.96
C PHE A 139 -1.77 -6.59 -7.76
N ARG A 140 -1.91 -7.66 -6.98
CA ARG A 140 -3.19 -8.25 -6.62
C ARG A 140 -3.30 -8.22 -5.09
N VAL A 141 -4.44 -7.78 -4.56
CA VAL A 141 -4.66 -7.56 -3.12
C VAL A 141 -5.96 -8.21 -2.69
N LEU A 142 -5.89 -8.94 -1.59
CA LEU A 142 -7.02 -9.43 -0.83
C LEU A 142 -7.30 -8.48 0.35
N VAL A 143 -8.53 -7.95 0.40
CA VAL A 143 -8.97 -6.92 1.33
C VAL A 143 -10.15 -7.44 2.16
N PRO A 144 -9.99 -7.65 3.47
CA PRO A 144 -11.09 -8.02 4.34
C PRO A 144 -12.17 -6.92 4.40
N ASP A 145 -13.44 -7.31 4.42
CA ASP A 145 -14.55 -6.37 4.59
C ASP A 145 -14.54 -5.79 6.01
N ALA A 146 -14.17 -4.49 6.07
CA ALA A 146 -14.00 -3.60 7.22
C ALA A 146 -13.12 -4.12 8.39
N PRO A 147 -12.18 -3.31 8.91
CA PRO A 147 -11.37 -3.73 10.05
C PRO A 147 -12.25 -3.86 11.31
N ARG A 148 -12.33 -5.07 11.87
CA ARG A 148 -12.93 -5.32 13.20
C ARG A 148 -12.00 -4.93 14.36
N GLY A 149 -10.96 -4.14 14.10
CA GLY A 149 -9.91 -3.78 15.05
C GLY A 149 -9.30 -2.39 14.77
N PRO A 150 -8.34 -1.94 15.60
CA PRO A 150 -7.77 -0.58 15.52
C PRO A 150 -6.89 -0.34 14.28
N LEU A 151 -6.55 -1.39 13.53
CA LEU A 151 -5.68 -1.35 12.35
C LEU A 151 -6.32 -2.12 11.20
N ALA A 152 -6.22 -1.59 9.98
CA ALA A 152 -6.56 -2.31 8.77
C ALA A 152 -5.43 -3.28 8.39
N PHE A 153 -5.77 -4.38 7.72
CA PHE A 153 -4.78 -5.27 7.14
C PHE A 153 -5.25 -5.85 5.81
N ASN A 154 -4.31 -6.08 4.90
CA ASN A 154 -4.53 -6.69 3.59
C ASN A 154 -3.46 -7.78 3.34
N ALA A 155 -3.64 -8.58 2.29
CA ALA A 155 -2.60 -9.42 1.74
C ALA A 155 -2.36 -9.10 0.26
N CYS A 156 -1.12 -8.93 -0.16
CA CYS A 156 -0.73 -8.79 -1.57
C CYS A 156 -0.08 -10.08 -2.06
N GLU A 157 -0.29 -10.38 -3.34
CA GLU A 157 0.38 -11.53 -3.97
C GLU A 157 1.78 -11.17 -4.44
N VAL A 158 2.75 -12.03 -4.12
CA VAL A 158 4.15 -11.91 -4.52
C VAL A 158 4.59 -12.97 -5.53
#